data_AF-A0AAN5G9D5-F1
#
_entry.id   AF-A0AAN5G9D5-F1
#
_cell.length_a   1.000
_cell.length_b   1.000
_cell.length_c   1.000
_cell.angle_alpha   90.00
_cell.angle_beta   90.00
_cell.angle_gamma   90.00
#
_symmetry.space_group_name_H-M   'P 1'
#
loop_
_entity.id
_entity.type
_entity.pdbx_description
1 polymer ?
#
loop_
_entity_poly.entity_id
_entity_poly.type
_entity_poly.pdbx_seq_one_letter_code
_entity_poly.pdbx_strand_id
1 'polypeptide(L)'
;MRLASRFGYANQIRRDRPLTHEELMHYVPGIFGEDRHTSRSERYTYIPTITVLESLQREGFQPFFACQTRVRDPGRRGYTKHMLRLRRAGEINGEHVPEIILLNSHDGTSSYQMLPGYFRFVCQ
;
A
#
# COMPACT_ATOMS: atom_id res chain seq x y z
N MET A 1 -11.29 -13.27 -6.42
CA MET A 1 -9.83 -13.09 -6.42
C MET A 1 -9.32 -13.18 -4.98
N ARG A 2 -8.62 -14.26 -4.62
CA ARG A 2 -8.04 -14.38 -3.27
C ARG A 2 -6.73 -13.62 -3.27
N LEU A 3 -6.70 -12.42 -2.69
CA LEU A 3 -5.42 -11.77 -2.41
C LEU A 3 -4.64 -12.74 -1.52
N ALA A 4 -3.58 -13.35 -2.05
CA ALA A 4 -2.71 -14.29 -1.30
C ALA A 4 -2.05 -13.61 -0.09
N SER A 5 -2.11 -12.29 -0.08
CA SER A 5 -1.65 -11.40 0.95
C SER A 5 -2.62 -11.37 2.16
N ARG A 6 -2.30 -12.12 3.22
CA ARG A 6 -2.87 -11.89 4.56
C ARG A 6 -2.09 -10.79 5.29
N PHE A 7 -2.82 -9.91 5.97
CA PHE A 7 -2.28 -9.03 7.00
C PHE A 7 -2.79 -9.54 8.34
N GLY A 8 -1.87 -9.83 9.26
CA GLY A 8 -2.20 -10.18 10.65
C GLY A 8 -2.40 -8.92 11.47
N TYR A 9 -1.56 -8.73 12.48
CA TYR A 9 -1.53 -7.48 13.24
C TYR A 9 -0.94 -6.35 12.38
N ALA A 10 -1.76 -5.35 12.05
CA ALA A 10 -1.38 -4.26 11.13
C ALA A 10 -1.84 -2.90 11.66
N ASN A 11 -1.08 -1.86 11.34
CA ASN A 11 -1.59 -0.50 11.33
C ASN A 11 -2.45 -0.36 10.08
N GLN A 12 -3.63 0.25 10.20
CA GLN A 12 -4.49 0.48 9.05
C GLN A 12 -5.27 1.79 9.21
N ILE A 13 -5.55 2.42 8.08
CA ILE A 13 -6.41 3.59 7.98
C ILE A 13 -7.29 3.47 6.73
N ARG A 14 -8.55 3.88 6.89
CA ARG A 14 -9.51 4.04 5.80
C ARG A 14 -10.23 5.37 5.96
N ARG A 15 -10.42 6.08 4.86
CA ARG A 15 -11.23 7.31 4.79
C ARG A 15 -12.15 7.28 3.57
N ASP A 16 -13.16 8.13 3.60
CA ASP A 16 -14.05 8.47 2.49
C ASP A 16 -13.49 9.60 1.60
N ARG A 17 -12.43 10.27 2.08
CA ARG A 17 -11.56 11.19 1.34
C ARG A 17 -10.18 10.58 1.07
N PRO A 18 -9.38 11.17 0.15
CA PRO A 18 -7.97 10.83 0.03
C PRO A 18 -7.22 10.93 1.36
N LEU A 19 -6.31 9.97 1.60
CA LEU A 19 -5.39 9.98 2.73
C LEU A 19 -4.33 11.06 2.53
N THR A 20 -4.01 11.78 3.61
CA THR A 20 -2.95 12.79 3.58
C THR A 20 -1.57 12.15 3.68
N HIS A 21 -0.53 12.90 3.29
CA HIS A 21 0.86 12.47 3.47
C HIS A 21 1.18 12.16 4.94
N GLU A 22 0.70 12.99 5.88
CA GLU A 22 0.88 12.78 7.32
C GLU A 22 0.18 11.50 7.82
N GLU A 23 -1.04 11.22 7.35
CA GLU A 23 -1.75 9.99 7.64
C GLU A 23 -0.97 8.77 7.12
N LEU A 24 -0.41 8.86 5.91
CA LEU A 24 0.42 7.79 5.36
C LEU A 24 1.70 7.60 6.17
N MET A 25 2.40 8.67 6.55
CA MET A 25 3.61 8.57 7.38
C MET A 25 3.31 7.95 8.74
N HIS A 26 2.17 8.27 9.35
CA HIS A 26 1.79 7.74 10.66
C HIS A 26 1.42 6.25 10.58
N TYR A 27 0.59 5.85 9.62
CA TYR A 27 0.03 4.49 9.58
C TYR A 27 0.88 3.50 8.79
N VAL A 28 1.53 3.95 7.71
CA VAL A 28 2.29 3.11 6.78
C VAL A 28 3.67 3.71 6.44
N PRO A 29 4.50 4.03 7.44
CA PRO A 29 5.79 4.70 7.22
C PRO A 29 6.73 3.96 6.27
N GLY A 30 6.57 2.64 6.11
CA GLY A 30 7.43 1.84 5.25
C GLY A 30 7.29 2.12 3.76
N ILE A 31 6.22 2.79 3.31
CA ILE A 31 6.12 3.21 1.90
C ILE A 31 7.13 4.30 1.53
N PHE A 32 7.64 5.01 2.54
CA PHE A 32 8.64 6.08 2.42
C PHE A 32 10.06 5.58 2.64
N GLY A 33 10.28 4.27 2.73
CA GLY A 33 11.63 3.72 2.76
C GLY A 33 12.45 4.22 1.58
N GLU A 34 13.75 4.40 1.78
CA GLU A 34 14.66 4.82 0.71
C GLU A 34 15.41 3.62 0.10
N ASP A 35 15.43 2.48 0.80
CA ASP A 35 16.16 1.29 0.38
C ASP A 35 15.49 0.00 0.90
N ARG A 36 16.00 -1.14 0.44
CA ARG A 36 15.70 -2.48 0.97
C ARG A 36 16.30 -2.67 2.36
N HIS A 37 15.74 -3.59 3.13
CA HIS A 37 16.31 -3.99 4.41
C HIS A 37 17.69 -4.62 4.21
N THR A 38 18.64 -4.37 5.12
CA THR A 38 20.04 -4.84 5.03
C THR A 38 20.20 -6.36 4.93
N SER A 39 19.19 -7.12 5.36
CA SER A 39 19.13 -8.57 5.20
C SER A 39 18.87 -9.03 3.75
N ARG A 40 18.69 -8.11 2.80
CA ARG A 40 18.46 -8.41 1.38
C ARG A 40 19.77 -8.37 0.61
N SER A 41 19.99 -9.40 -0.20
CA SER A 41 21.17 -9.52 -1.05
C SER A 41 21.12 -8.52 -2.21
N GLU A 42 22.24 -8.39 -2.91
CA GLU A 42 22.36 -7.53 -4.11
C GLU A 42 21.36 -7.88 -5.21
N ARG A 43 20.93 -9.14 -5.30
CA ARG A 43 19.93 -9.61 -6.26
C ARG A 43 18.52 -9.10 -5.98
N TYR A 44 18.25 -8.55 -4.79
CA TYR A 44 16.94 -8.03 -4.45
C TYR A 44 16.71 -6.67 -5.10
N THR A 45 15.74 -6.59 -6.00
CA THR A 45 15.33 -5.34 -6.63
C THR A 45 14.46 -4.52 -5.69
N TYR A 46 14.97 -3.36 -5.29
CA TYR A 46 14.19 -2.38 -4.54
C TYR A 46 13.21 -1.67 -5.48
N ILE A 47 11.93 -1.62 -5.11
CA ILE A 47 10.89 -0.88 -5.83
C ILE A 47 10.33 0.16 -4.85
N PRO A 48 10.61 1.46 -5.02
CA PRO A 48 10.19 2.51 -4.10
C PRO A 48 8.67 2.73 -4.19
N THR A 49 7.96 2.38 -3.12
CA THR A 49 6.49 2.46 -3.10
C THR A 49 5.99 3.89 -3.22
N ILE A 50 6.67 4.86 -2.59
CA ILE A 50 6.31 6.28 -2.69
C ILE A 50 6.36 6.79 -4.13
N THR A 51 7.38 6.42 -4.92
CA THR A 51 7.50 6.82 -6.33
C THR A 51 6.36 6.25 -7.17
N VAL A 52 5.96 4.99 -6.90
CA VAL A 52 4.81 4.36 -7.58
C VAL A 52 3.51 5.07 -7.18
N LEU A 53 3.31 5.37 -5.90
CA LEU A 53 2.16 6.11 -5.39
C LEU A 53 2.05 7.48 -6.06
N GLU A 54 3.12 8.27 -6.07
CA GLU A 54 3.13 9.60 -6.69
C GLU A 54 2.81 9.54 -8.19
N SER A 55 3.35 8.55 -8.90
CA SER A 55 3.04 8.34 -10.31
C SER A 55 1.55 8.05 -10.52
N LEU A 56 0.96 7.18 -9.68
CA LEU A 56 -0.48 6.92 -9.72
C LEU A 56 -1.32 8.16 -9.37
N GLN A 57 -0.85 9.01 -8.45
CA GLN A 57 -1.52 10.26 -8.12
C GLN A 57 -1.54 11.24 -9.29
N ARG A 58 -0.45 11.31 -10.08
CA ARG A 58 -0.41 12.10 -11.33
C ARG A 58 -1.42 11.59 -12.36
N GLU A 59 -1.65 10.29 -12.40
CA GLU A 59 -2.70 9.65 -13.22
C GLU A 59 -4.12 9.75 -12.62
N GLY A 60 -4.29 10.50 -11.52
CA GLY A 60 -5.59 10.77 -10.90
C GLY A 60 -6.06 9.69 -9.91
N PHE A 61 -5.21 8.75 -9.50
CA PHE A 61 -5.52 7.76 -8.46
C PHE A 61 -5.07 8.24 -7.09
N GLN A 62 -6.00 8.31 -6.14
CA GLN A 62 -5.74 8.78 -4.78
C GLN A 62 -5.90 7.64 -3.77
N PRO A 63 -5.07 7.56 -2.71
CA PRO A 63 -5.17 6.51 -1.71
C PRO A 63 -6.35 6.74 -0.76
N PHE A 64 -7.20 5.74 -0.55
CA PHE A 64 -8.32 5.79 0.41
C PHE A 64 -8.19 4.77 1.55
N PHE A 65 -7.31 3.80 1.37
CA PHE A 65 -6.96 2.83 2.40
C PHE A 65 -5.46 2.54 2.33
N ALA A 66 -4.87 2.40 3.51
CA ALA A 66 -3.50 1.96 3.66
C ALA A 66 -3.38 1.02 4.85
N CYS A 67 -2.55 -0.01 4.74
CA CYS A 67 -2.16 -0.80 5.90
C CYS A 67 -0.72 -1.29 5.82
N GLN A 68 -0.10 -1.52 6.98
CA GLN A 68 1.25 -2.03 7.10
C GLN A 68 1.33 -3.03 8.25
N THR A 69 2.06 -4.12 8.02
CA THR A 69 2.25 -5.17 9.02
C THR A 69 3.07 -4.64 10.19
N ARG A 70 2.59 -4.85 11.42
CA ARG A 70 3.34 -4.50 12.63
C ARG A 70 4.31 -5.61 12.98
N VAL A 71 5.52 -5.23 13.36
CA VAL A 71 6.55 -6.16 13.83
C VAL A 71 7.14 -5.68 15.15
N ARG A 72 7.57 -6.64 15.97
CA ARG A 72 8.19 -6.36 17.28
C ARG A 72 9.57 -5.74 17.09
N ASP A 73 10.37 -6.32 16.20
CA ASP A 73 11.71 -5.88 15.82
C ASP A 73 11.68 -4.46 15.23
N PRO A 74 12.25 -3.46 15.93
CA PRO A 74 12.32 -2.09 15.45
C PRO A 74 13.04 -1.93 14.11
N GLY A 75 14.10 -2.72 13.86
CA GLY A 75 14.91 -2.64 12.63
C GLY A 75 14.15 -3.05 11.37
N ARG A 76 13.07 -3.82 11.52
CA ARG A 76 12.22 -4.24 10.40
C ARG A 76 11.02 -3.34 10.15
N ARG A 77 10.65 -2.47 11.09
CA ARG A 77 9.39 -1.70 11.01
C ARG A 77 9.25 -0.87 9.73
N GLY A 78 10.34 -0.30 9.22
CA GLY A 78 10.33 0.49 7.98
C GLY A 78 10.23 -0.33 6.69
N TYR A 79 10.32 -1.66 6.75
CA TYR A 79 10.49 -2.49 5.55
C TYR A 79 9.39 -3.53 5.37
N THR A 80 8.54 -3.67 6.38
CA THR A 80 7.46 -4.66 6.36
C THR A 80 6.49 -4.43 5.24
N LYS A 81 5.82 -5.52 4.88
CA LYS A 81 4.70 -5.53 3.95
C LYS A 81 3.66 -4.44 4.24
N HIS A 82 3.30 -3.72 3.19
CA HIS A 82 2.27 -2.69 3.18
C HIS A 82 1.36 -2.82 1.96
N MET A 83 0.13 -2.33 2.09
CA MET A 83 -0.88 -2.27 1.06
C MET A 83 -1.42 -0.85 0.95
N LEU A 84 -1.59 -0.35 -0.27
CA LEU A 84 -2.38 0.83 -0.58
C LEU A 84 -3.54 0.42 -1.48
N ARG A 85 -4.72 1.01 -1.26
CA ARG A 85 -5.85 0.91 -2.19
C ARG A 85 -6.18 2.30 -2.69
N LEU A 86 -6.05 2.49 -4.00
CA LEU A 86 -6.22 3.77 -4.65
C LEU A 86 -7.47 3.76 -5.51
N ARG A 87 -8.24 4.84 -5.50
CA ARG A 87 -9.40 5.03 -6.37
C ARG A 87 -9.17 6.22 -7.29
N ARG A 88 -9.78 6.18 -8.47
CA ARG A 88 -9.73 7.31 -9.40
C ARG A 88 -10.56 8.48 -8.87
N ALA A 89 -10.00 9.69 -8.95
CA ALA A 89 -10.71 10.91 -8.61
C ALA A 89 -12.00 11.04 -9.44
N GLY A 90 -13.10 11.42 -8.80
CA GLY A 90 -14.42 11.52 -9.43
C GLY A 90 -15.23 10.21 -9.48
N GLU A 91 -14.60 9.04 -9.30
CA GLU A 91 -15.25 7.72 -9.39
C GLU A 91 -15.16 6.96 -8.04
N ILE A 92 -15.44 7.64 -6.92
CA ILE A 92 -15.10 7.16 -5.56
C ILE A 92 -16.24 6.39 -4.89
N ASN A 93 -17.49 6.75 -5.16
CA ASN A 93 -18.69 6.31 -4.40
C ASN A 93 -19.67 5.47 -5.24
N GLY A 94 -19.27 5.04 -6.44
CA GLY A 94 -20.09 4.14 -7.25
C GLY A 94 -20.26 2.76 -6.60
N GLU A 95 -21.30 2.02 -7.03
CA GLU A 95 -21.45 0.61 -6.66
C GLU A 95 -20.22 -0.21 -7.10
N HIS A 96 -19.71 0.12 -8.29
CA HIS A 96 -18.42 -0.33 -8.81
C HIS A 96 -17.48 0.86 -8.93
N VAL A 97 -16.28 0.74 -8.39
CA VAL A 97 -15.25 1.78 -8.47
C VAL A 97 -13.98 1.24 -9.12
N PRO A 98 -13.34 2.01 -10.01
CA PRO A 98 -12.01 1.67 -10.49
C PRO A 98 -11.01 1.80 -9.34
N GLU A 99 -10.39 0.69 -8.97
CA GLU A 99 -9.44 0.65 -7.87
C GLU A 99 -8.14 -0.05 -8.29
N ILE A 100 -7.04 0.43 -7.74
CA ILE A 100 -5.72 -0.22 -7.83
C ILE A 100 -5.33 -0.64 -6.42
N ILE A 101 -5.08 -1.94 -6.25
CA ILE A 101 -4.47 -2.47 -5.03
C ILE A 101 -2.97 -2.60 -5.27
N LEU A 102 -2.18 -1.84 -4.52
CA LEU A 102 -0.74 -1.90 -4.50
C LEU A 102 -0.28 -2.66 -3.25
N LEU A 103 0.54 -3.68 -3.44
CA LEU A 103 1.17 -4.47 -2.38
C LEU A 103 2.66 -4.45 -2.58
N ASN A 104 3.41 -4.22 -1.51
CA ASN A 104 4.87 -4.30 -1.57
C ASN A 104 5.45 -4.59 -0.18
N SER A 105 6.72 -4.96 -0.13
CA SER A 105 7.56 -4.99 1.08
C SER A 105 8.99 -4.64 0.66
N HIS A 106 9.80 -4.17 1.60
CA HIS A 106 11.21 -3.86 1.37
C HIS A 106 12.15 -4.83 2.11
N ASP A 107 11.60 -5.80 2.83
CA ASP A 107 12.32 -6.91 3.48
C ASP A 107 12.14 -8.27 2.77
N GLY A 108 11.42 -8.29 1.65
CA GLY A 108 11.16 -9.49 0.84
C GLY A 108 10.16 -10.47 1.46
N THR A 109 9.38 -10.06 2.46
CA THR A 109 8.27 -10.86 3.02
C THR A 109 7.04 -10.89 2.11
N SER A 110 6.96 -9.97 1.15
CA SER A 110 5.94 -9.91 0.10
C SER A 110 6.57 -9.42 -1.20
N SER A 111 6.11 -9.95 -2.33
CA SER A 111 6.44 -9.39 -3.63
C SER A 111 5.69 -8.08 -3.87
N TYR A 112 6.23 -7.27 -4.79
CA TYR A 112 5.51 -6.18 -5.42
C TYR A 112 4.36 -6.73 -6.26
N GLN A 113 3.14 -6.22 -6.06
CA GLN A 113 1.97 -6.56 -6.87
C GLN A 113 1.12 -5.30 -7.09
N MET A 114 0.71 -5.07 -8.33
CA MET A 114 -0.27 -4.05 -8.70
C MET A 114 -1.47 -4.74 -9.34
N LEU A 115 -2.66 -4.53 -8.76
CA LEU A 115 -3.88 -5.21 -9.16
C LEU A 115 -4.96 -4.17 -9.48
N PRO A 116 -5.06 -3.72 -10.74
CA PRO A 116 -6.14 -2.87 -11.19
C PRO A 116 -7.43 -3.67 -11.38
N GLY A 117 -8.58 -3.06 -11.10
CA GLY A 117 -9.88 -3.68 -11.38
C GLY A 117 -11.05 -2.79 -10.99
N TYR A 118 -12.26 -3.24 -11.32
CA TYR A 118 -13.50 -2.66 -10.79
C TYR A 118 -13.93 -3.44 -9.55
N PHE A 119 -14.00 -2.75 -8.43
CA PHE A 119 -14.32 -3.36 -7.14
C PHE A 119 -15.73 -2.96 -6.71
N ARG A 120 -16.52 -3.95 -6.30
CA ARG A 120 -17.85 -3.74 -5.74
C ARG A 120 -17.78 -3.69 -4.22
N PHE A 121 -18.46 -2.72 -3.59
CA PHE A 121 -18.72 -2.77 -2.15
C PHE A 121 -19.81 -3.80 -1.86
N VAL A 122 -19.51 -4.80 -1.03
CA VAL A 122 -20.42 -5.94 -0.77
C VAL A 122 -21.01 -5.95 0.64
N CYS A 123 -20.59 -5.04 1.52
CA CYS A 123 -21.10 -4.92 2.89
C CYS A 123 -21.35 -3.43 3.20
N GLN A 124 -22.55 -3.11 3.65
CA GLN A 124 -22.97 -1.82 4.20
C GLN A 124 -22.86 -1.85 5.72
#